data_AF-A0A7K1G7U1-F1
#
_entry.id   AF-A0A7K1G7U1-F1
#
_cell.length_a   1.000
_cell.length_b   1.000
_cell.length_c   1.000
_cell.angle_alpha   90.00
_cell.angle_beta   90.00
_cell.angle_gamma   90.00
#
_symmetry.space_group_name_H-M   'P 1'
#
loop_
_entity.id
_entity.type
_entity.pdbx_description
1 polymer ?
#
loop_
_entity_poly.entity_id
_entity_poly.type
_entity_poly.pdbx_seq_one_letter_code
_entity_poly.pdbx_strand_id
1 'polypeptide(L)'
;MKKTNHYIALIVIFIMCSCQKETSQEDVTAVSSKKSDWLTASLDSKFASSQKEVTAYLFPTNEMTALVKTPDIEQVSFVLGYADNTIQIEVIGVDKSGKRLGIVKSTILKESNYDAQLTQLNELSLSKTSKRTALLNEHLLLPSDAIAGIEAWKEKLNKVSDLDEITSYEGSRFRSFSIESDVIEAMVNKSNKNIGLFLGLNPKGKVTTILIGLDENNAIKKASLTSKVVDDVYDATRPCPPNGDPEDPQ
;
A
#
# COMPACT_ATOMS: atom_id res chain seq x y z
N MET A 1 3.74 -46.14 53.18
CA MET A 1 2.95 -44.99 52.67
C MET A 1 3.85 -44.20 51.72
N LYS A 2 3.50 -44.15 50.43
CA LYS A 2 4.34 -43.55 49.36
C LYS A 2 4.16 -42.03 49.34
N LYS A 3 5.28 -41.31 49.23
CA LYS A 3 5.37 -39.85 49.19
C LYS A 3 4.81 -39.31 47.86
N THR A 4 3.94 -38.32 47.99
CA THR A 4 3.35 -37.48 46.95
C THR A 4 4.42 -36.62 46.28
N ASN A 5 4.34 -36.44 44.96
CA ASN A 5 4.83 -35.24 44.29
C ASN A 5 4.04 -35.07 42.99
N HIS A 6 3.15 -34.08 42.97
CA HIS A 6 2.44 -33.62 41.77
C HIS A 6 3.14 -32.36 41.27
N TYR A 7 3.71 -32.42 40.08
CA TYR A 7 4.17 -31.23 39.37
C TYR A 7 3.02 -30.75 38.48
N ILE A 8 2.37 -29.67 38.90
CA ILE A 8 1.41 -28.91 38.09
C ILE A 8 2.23 -27.96 37.23
N ALA A 9 2.28 -28.22 35.91
CA ALA A 9 2.84 -27.29 34.94
C ALA A 9 1.76 -26.24 34.59
N LEU A 10 1.97 -25.00 35.01
CA LEU A 10 1.11 -23.86 34.72
C LEU A 10 1.65 -23.16 33.46
N ILE A 11 1.10 -23.51 32.30
CA ILE A 11 1.41 -22.82 31.04
C ILE A 11 0.59 -21.53 31.02
N VAL A 12 1.24 -20.40 31.28
CA VAL A 12 0.66 -19.07 31.07
C VAL A 12 0.83 -18.72 29.60
N ILE A 13 -0.24 -18.85 28.82
CA ILE A 13 -0.32 -18.32 27.46
C ILE A 13 -0.58 -16.81 27.59
N PHE A 14 0.47 -16.00 27.42
CA PHE A 14 0.30 -14.57 27.18
C PHE A 14 -0.23 -14.37 25.76
N ILE A 15 -1.56 -14.31 25.62
CA ILE A 15 -2.20 -13.80 24.41
C ILE A 15 -2.04 -12.28 24.44
N MET A 16 -1.02 -11.78 23.76
CA MET A 16 -0.91 -10.34 23.43
C MET A 16 -1.90 -10.03 22.30
N CYS A 17 -3.19 -9.96 22.61
CA CYS A 17 -4.17 -9.29 21.75
C CYS A 17 -3.96 -7.78 21.86
N SER A 18 -3.09 -7.23 21.02
CA SER A 18 -3.02 -5.78 20.83
C SER A 18 -4.07 -5.36 19.80
N CYS A 19 -5.31 -5.17 20.26
CA CYS A 19 -6.36 -4.39 19.60
C CYS A 19 -7.32 -3.87 20.69
N GLN A 20 -6.97 -2.72 21.28
CA GLN A 20 -7.82 -1.86 22.13
C GLN A 20 -7.98 -0.54 21.33
N LYS A 21 -9.12 0.17 21.21
CA LYS A 21 -10.44 0.14 21.88
C LYS A 21 -11.42 1.12 21.16
N GLU A 22 -12.71 0.76 21.16
CA GLU A 22 -14.01 1.48 20.94
C GLU A 22 -14.05 3.01 20.59
N THR A 23 -14.83 3.43 19.56
CA THR A 23 -16.21 4.00 19.69
C THR A 23 -16.88 4.44 18.35
N SER A 24 -18.13 3.97 18.17
CA SER A 24 -19.35 4.48 17.48
C SER A 24 -19.35 5.25 16.13
N GLN A 25 -19.77 4.51 15.08
CA GLN A 25 -20.93 4.68 14.16
C GLN A 25 -21.48 6.10 13.87
N GLU A 26 -21.25 6.58 12.64
CA GLU A 26 -22.29 6.96 11.66
C GLU A 26 -21.65 7.33 10.30
N ASP A 27 -22.33 6.91 9.22
CA ASP A 27 -22.10 7.18 7.79
C ASP A 27 -20.87 6.59 7.09
N VAL A 28 -21.07 5.65 6.12
CA VAL A 28 -20.68 5.75 4.69
C VAL A 28 -21.10 4.45 3.94
N THR A 29 -22.27 4.45 3.32
CA THR A 29 -22.83 3.31 2.54
C THR A 29 -22.22 3.09 1.15
N ALA A 30 -21.37 3.99 0.64
CA ALA A 30 -20.76 3.86 -0.70
C ALA A 30 -19.31 3.33 -0.69
N VAL A 31 -18.68 3.28 0.48
CA VAL A 31 -17.27 2.88 0.66
C VAL A 31 -17.15 1.38 1.02
N SER A 32 -18.26 0.71 1.35
CA SER A 32 -18.27 -0.70 1.79
C SER A 32 -18.34 -1.72 0.65
N SER A 33 -19.07 -1.47 -0.45
CA SER A 33 -19.34 -2.52 -1.44
C SER A 33 -18.08 -2.97 -2.20
N LYS A 34 -17.30 -2.03 -2.74
CA LYS A 34 -16.08 -2.35 -3.49
C LYS A 34 -15.01 -3.06 -2.65
N LYS A 35 -14.96 -2.77 -1.35
CA LYS A 35 -14.04 -3.41 -0.40
C LYS A 35 -14.43 -4.86 -0.15
N SER A 36 -15.72 -5.09 0.09
CA SER A 36 -16.26 -6.45 0.19
C SER A 36 -16.02 -7.24 -1.10
N ASP A 37 -16.24 -6.61 -2.26
CA ASP A 37 -16.07 -7.25 -3.56
C ASP A 37 -14.62 -7.73 -3.77
N TRP A 38 -13.63 -7.00 -3.26
CA TRP A 38 -12.23 -7.42 -3.32
C TRP A 38 -11.94 -8.69 -2.54
N LEU A 39 -12.50 -8.84 -1.34
CA LEU A 39 -12.27 -10.01 -0.50
C LEU A 39 -12.85 -11.29 -1.09
N THR A 40 -13.88 -11.17 -1.94
CA THR A 40 -14.55 -12.30 -2.59
C THR A 40 -14.30 -12.40 -4.09
N ALA A 41 -13.54 -11.48 -4.69
CA ALA A 41 -13.28 -11.44 -6.13
C ALA A 41 -12.66 -12.75 -6.64
N SER A 42 -12.94 -13.13 -7.89
CA SER A 42 -12.20 -14.22 -8.55
C SER A 42 -10.91 -13.64 -9.15
N LEU A 43 -9.74 -14.08 -8.69
CA LEU A 43 -8.44 -13.67 -9.25
C LEU A 43 -8.05 -14.59 -10.42
N ASP A 44 -8.92 -14.68 -11.41
CA ASP A 44 -8.79 -15.53 -12.59
C ASP A 44 -8.09 -14.85 -13.77
N SER A 45 -8.12 -15.47 -14.95
CA SER A 45 -7.50 -14.94 -16.17
C SER A 45 -8.11 -13.62 -16.64
N LYS A 46 -9.39 -13.35 -16.33
CA LYS A 46 -10.06 -12.10 -16.69
C LYS A 46 -9.59 -10.96 -15.78
N PHE A 47 -9.47 -11.23 -14.48
CA PHE A 47 -8.81 -10.32 -13.56
C PHE A 47 -7.39 -10.04 -14.02
N ALA A 48 -6.59 -11.08 -14.23
CA ALA A 48 -5.19 -10.93 -14.60
C ALA A 48 -5.01 -10.15 -15.91
N SER A 49 -5.86 -10.38 -16.92
CA SER A 49 -5.80 -9.64 -18.19
C SER A 49 -6.13 -8.17 -18.01
N SER A 50 -7.17 -7.85 -17.25
CA SER A 50 -7.58 -6.46 -17.01
C SER A 50 -6.57 -5.72 -16.12
N GLN A 51 -6.03 -6.41 -15.11
CA GLN A 51 -5.06 -5.85 -14.17
C GLN A 51 -3.70 -5.56 -14.84
N LYS A 52 -3.32 -6.29 -15.90
CA LYS A 52 -2.11 -5.99 -16.69
C LYS A 52 -2.17 -4.64 -17.39
N GLU A 53 -3.37 -4.17 -17.72
CA GLU A 53 -3.55 -2.85 -18.34
C GLU A 53 -3.37 -1.72 -17.34
N VAL A 54 -3.42 -2.00 -16.04
CA VAL A 54 -3.24 -1.01 -14.98
C VAL A 54 -1.75 -0.77 -14.77
N THR A 55 -1.32 0.42 -15.12
CA THR A 55 0.05 0.88 -14.90
C THR A 55 0.25 1.32 -13.46
N ALA A 56 -0.62 2.21 -12.97
CA ALA A 56 -0.53 2.81 -11.64
C ALA A 56 -1.89 3.36 -11.19
N TYR A 57 -1.99 3.67 -9.90
CA TYR A 57 -3.10 4.40 -9.29
C TYR A 57 -2.62 5.81 -8.96
N LEU A 58 -3.21 6.81 -9.60
CA LEU A 58 -2.80 8.21 -9.49
C LEU A 58 -3.56 8.90 -8.37
N PHE A 59 -2.82 9.54 -7.48
CA PHE A 59 -3.35 10.42 -6.45
C PHE A 59 -2.84 11.85 -6.70
N PRO A 60 -3.74 12.82 -6.97
CA PRO A 60 -3.35 14.21 -7.16
C PRO A 60 -2.63 14.77 -5.93
N THR A 61 -1.47 15.39 -6.11
CA THR A 61 -0.66 15.90 -5.00
C THR A 61 -1.42 16.92 -4.15
N ASN A 62 -2.28 17.74 -4.75
CA ASN A 62 -3.08 18.73 -4.02
C ASN A 62 -4.11 18.07 -3.10
N GLU A 63 -4.74 16.97 -3.51
CA GLU A 63 -5.70 16.24 -2.67
C GLU A 63 -4.97 15.50 -1.54
N MET A 64 -3.84 14.86 -1.85
CA MET A 64 -2.99 14.22 -0.85
C MET A 64 -2.42 15.25 0.16
N THR A 65 -2.07 16.45 -0.31
CA THR A 65 -1.64 17.56 0.56
C THR A 65 -2.75 17.98 1.52
N ALA A 66 -3.99 18.13 1.02
CA ALA A 66 -5.13 18.46 1.86
C ALA A 66 -5.39 17.37 2.90
N LEU A 67 -5.24 16.10 2.50
CA LEU A 67 -5.36 14.97 3.41
C LEU A 67 -4.32 15.07 4.53
N VAL A 68 -3.03 15.03 4.24
CA VAL A 68 -1.98 14.98 5.30
C VAL A 68 -1.89 16.24 6.17
N LYS A 69 -2.45 17.36 5.72
CA LYS A 69 -2.57 18.59 6.53
C LYS A 69 -3.81 18.62 7.43
N THR A 70 -4.70 17.65 7.31
CA THR A 70 -5.82 17.51 8.24
C THR A 70 -5.26 17.14 9.62
N PRO A 71 -5.62 17.88 10.69
CA PRO A 71 -5.12 17.61 12.03
C PRO A 71 -5.36 16.16 12.45
N ASP A 72 -4.48 15.66 13.32
CA ASP A 72 -4.59 14.35 13.97
C ASP A 72 -4.46 13.12 13.07
N ILE A 73 -4.19 13.28 11.76
CA ILE A 73 -3.84 12.13 10.89
C ILE A 73 -2.43 11.64 11.22
N GLU A 74 -2.36 10.38 11.63
CA GLU A 74 -1.10 9.68 11.89
C GLU A 74 -0.69 8.76 10.76
N GLN A 75 -1.67 8.11 10.14
CA GLN A 75 -1.44 7.11 9.12
C GLN A 75 -2.34 7.33 7.93
N VAL A 76 -1.83 6.89 6.80
CA VAL A 76 -2.51 6.88 5.51
C VAL A 76 -2.63 5.42 5.09
N SER A 77 -3.86 4.99 4.82
CA SER A 77 -4.19 3.62 4.43
C SER A 77 -4.67 3.56 2.98
N PHE A 78 -3.96 2.81 2.15
CA PHE A 78 -4.33 2.47 0.77
C PHE A 78 -5.28 1.28 0.79
N VAL A 79 -6.58 1.54 0.78
CA VAL A 79 -7.60 0.51 0.90
C VAL A 79 -7.92 -0.09 -0.47
N LEU A 80 -7.85 -1.41 -0.53
CA LEU A 80 -8.12 -2.20 -1.72
C LEU A 80 -9.63 -2.43 -1.88
N GLY A 81 -10.10 -2.22 -3.11
CA GLY A 81 -11.41 -2.61 -3.57
C GLY A 81 -11.32 -3.31 -4.91
N TYR A 82 -12.47 -3.70 -5.46
CA TYR A 82 -12.55 -4.40 -6.73
C TYR A 82 -13.71 -3.86 -7.57
N ALA A 83 -13.41 -3.57 -8.83
CA ALA A 83 -14.40 -3.21 -9.84
C ALA A 83 -13.82 -3.47 -11.23
N ASP A 84 -14.67 -3.81 -12.19
CA ASP A 84 -14.29 -3.98 -13.60
C ASP A 84 -13.12 -4.96 -13.82
N ASN A 85 -13.04 -6.00 -12.99
CA ASN A 85 -11.97 -7.00 -12.97
C ASN A 85 -10.58 -6.41 -12.68
N THR A 86 -10.53 -5.28 -11.98
CA THR A 86 -9.29 -4.63 -11.55
C THR A 86 -9.38 -4.29 -10.07
N ILE A 87 -8.22 -4.28 -9.41
CA ILE A 87 -8.10 -3.67 -8.10
C ILE A 87 -8.45 -2.18 -8.23
N GLN A 88 -9.14 -1.68 -7.23
CA GLN A 88 -9.44 -0.27 -7.01
C GLN A 88 -8.69 0.16 -5.76
N ILE A 89 -8.17 1.38 -5.71
CA ILE A 89 -7.48 1.87 -4.52
C ILE A 89 -7.99 3.25 -4.15
N GLU A 90 -8.34 3.40 -2.88
CA GLU A 90 -8.59 4.70 -2.26
C GLU A 90 -7.63 4.90 -1.09
N VAL A 91 -7.35 6.14 -0.78
CA VAL A 91 -6.53 6.52 0.35
C VAL A 91 -7.43 7.04 1.46
N ILE A 92 -7.22 6.56 2.68
CA ILE A 92 -7.91 7.02 3.88
C ILE A 92 -6.87 7.53 4.87
N GLY A 93 -7.06 8.76 5.36
CA GLY A 93 -6.30 9.26 6.51
C GLY A 93 -6.98 8.86 7.81
N VAL A 94 -6.21 8.31 8.75
CA VAL A 94 -6.71 7.84 10.05
C VAL A 94 -5.90 8.43 11.21
N ASP A 95 -6.57 8.61 12.35
CA ASP A 95 -5.93 9.03 13.61
C ASP A 95 -5.37 7.84 14.42
N LYS A 96 -4.83 8.15 15.61
CA LYS A 96 -4.33 7.18 16.61
C LYS A 96 -5.31 6.06 16.95
N SER A 97 -6.61 6.34 16.88
CA SER A 97 -7.68 5.41 17.22
C SER A 97 -8.18 4.60 16.01
N GLY A 98 -7.64 4.87 14.82
CA GLY A 98 -8.11 4.29 13.55
C GLY A 98 -9.33 5.01 12.98
N LYS A 99 -9.75 6.14 13.58
CA LYS A 99 -10.89 6.91 13.08
C LYS A 99 -10.51 7.57 11.76
N ARG A 100 -11.35 7.40 10.76
CA ARG A 100 -11.21 8.04 9.46
C ARG A 100 -11.43 9.55 9.54
N LEU A 101 -10.46 10.31 9.03
CA LEU A 101 -10.49 11.78 8.99
C LEU A 101 -10.53 12.35 7.56
N GLY A 102 -10.23 11.54 6.54
CA GLY A 102 -10.31 11.99 5.14
C GLY A 102 -10.23 10.85 4.14
N ILE A 103 -10.50 11.15 2.88
CA ILE A 103 -10.42 10.20 1.77
C ILE A 103 -9.93 10.89 0.49
N VAL A 104 -9.11 10.18 -0.28
CA VAL A 104 -8.71 10.57 -1.64
C VAL A 104 -8.91 9.36 -2.56
N LYS A 105 -9.60 9.54 -3.69
CA LYS A 105 -9.82 8.47 -4.66
C LYS A 105 -8.69 8.45 -5.67
N SER A 106 -8.27 7.26 -6.09
CA SER A 106 -7.32 7.15 -7.21
C SER A 106 -8.01 7.31 -8.56
N THR A 107 -7.22 7.71 -9.56
CA THR A 107 -7.53 7.49 -10.97
C THR A 107 -6.60 6.41 -11.52
N ILE A 108 -7.14 5.43 -12.23
CA ILE A 108 -6.33 4.37 -12.85
C ILE A 108 -5.62 4.93 -14.07
N LEU A 109 -4.28 4.83 -14.08
CA LEU A 109 -3.47 5.06 -15.27
C LEU A 109 -3.36 3.75 -16.07
N LYS A 110 -3.74 3.83 -17.36
CA LYS A 110 -3.52 2.75 -18.33
C LYS A 110 -2.65 3.29 -19.46
N GLU A 111 -1.37 2.95 -19.45
CA GLU A 111 -0.43 3.40 -20.49
C GLU A 111 0.37 2.21 -21.03
N SER A 112 0.12 1.88 -22.29
CA SER A 112 0.63 0.66 -22.94
C SER A 112 2.15 0.65 -23.12
N ASN A 113 2.81 1.82 -23.10
CA ASN A 113 4.25 1.95 -23.32
C ASN A 113 5.00 2.39 -22.05
N TYR A 114 4.37 2.27 -20.88
CA TYR A 114 4.98 2.72 -19.62
C TYR A 114 6.16 1.85 -19.19
N ASP A 115 6.32 0.64 -19.75
CA ASP A 115 7.49 -0.22 -19.49
C ASP A 115 8.80 0.50 -19.82
N ALA A 116 8.87 1.24 -20.93
CA ALA A 116 10.06 2.02 -21.28
C ALA A 116 10.34 3.14 -20.27
N GLN A 117 9.30 3.73 -19.67
CA GLN A 117 9.45 4.72 -18.61
C GLN A 117 9.92 4.06 -17.31
N LEU A 118 9.34 2.92 -16.93
CA LEU A 118 9.75 2.15 -15.75
C LEU A 118 11.20 1.69 -15.87
N THR A 119 11.66 1.26 -17.05
CA THR A 119 13.06 0.88 -17.25
C THR A 119 14.02 2.04 -16.97
N GLN A 120 13.60 3.30 -17.14
CA GLN A 120 14.44 4.44 -16.75
C GLN A 120 14.69 4.48 -15.24
N LEU A 121 13.81 3.90 -14.42
CA LEU A 121 13.98 3.81 -12.97
C LEU A 121 15.27 3.04 -12.61
N ASN A 122 15.68 2.04 -13.40
CA ASN A 122 16.94 1.29 -13.22
C ASN A 122 18.19 2.15 -13.41
N GLU A 123 18.10 3.23 -14.18
CA GLU A 123 19.23 4.13 -14.43
C GLU A 123 19.36 5.20 -13.34
N LEU A 124 18.37 5.29 -12.45
CA LEU A 124 18.31 6.28 -11.40
C LEU A 124 18.92 5.73 -10.10
N SER A 125 19.48 6.65 -9.33
CA SER A 125 20.06 6.41 -8.02
C SER A 125 19.34 7.25 -6.96
N LEU A 126 19.36 6.81 -5.72
CA LEU A 126 18.88 7.63 -4.61
C LEU A 126 19.89 8.73 -4.32
N SER A 127 19.37 9.93 -4.06
CA SER A 127 20.20 11.00 -3.50
C SER A 127 20.76 10.55 -2.14
N LYS A 128 22.08 10.62 -1.98
CA LYS A 128 22.75 10.37 -0.69
C LYS A 128 22.87 11.64 0.18
N THR A 129 22.48 12.80 -0.36
CA THR A 129 22.76 14.12 0.25
C THR A 129 21.56 14.74 0.96
N SER A 130 20.35 14.20 0.79
CA SER A 130 19.17 14.64 1.53
C SER A 130 19.24 14.12 2.97
N LYS A 131 19.29 15.03 3.95
CA LYS A 131 19.08 14.69 5.37
C LYS A 131 17.68 14.12 5.54
N ARG A 132 17.53 12.80 5.44
CA ARG A 132 16.27 12.08 5.67
C ARG A 132 16.18 11.66 7.14
N THR A 133 14.98 11.66 7.69
CA THR A 133 14.73 11.13 9.04
C THR A 133 14.87 9.60 9.05
N ALA A 134 14.98 8.99 10.24
CA ALA A 134 15.01 7.54 10.37
C ALA A 134 13.75 6.90 9.77
N LEU A 135 12.57 7.49 10.03
CA LEU A 135 11.30 7.08 9.46
C LEU A 135 11.31 7.05 7.93
N LEU A 136 11.74 8.15 7.29
CA LEU A 136 11.79 8.20 5.82
C LEU A 136 12.77 7.18 5.23
N ASN A 137 13.86 6.85 5.94
CA ASN A 137 14.80 5.83 5.47
C ASN A 137 14.26 4.40 5.62
N GLU A 138 13.34 4.14 6.55
CA GLU A 138 12.72 2.82 6.74
C GLU A 138 11.86 2.41 5.53
N HIS A 139 11.20 3.39 4.91
CA HIS A 139 10.33 3.19 3.74
C HIS A 139 11.04 3.38 2.40
N LEU A 140 12.30 3.81 2.42
CA LEU A 140 12.99 4.21 1.20
C LEU A 140 13.43 2.97 0.40
N LEU A 141 12.89 2.82 -0.80
CA LEU A 141 13.29 1.77 -1.73
C LEU A 141 14.39 2.25 -2.68
N LEU A 142 15.32 1.35 -3.01
CA LEU A 142 16.19 1.55 -4.15
C LEU A 142 15.35 1.52 -5.44
N PRO A 143 15.62 2.41 -6.42
CA PRO A 143 14.95 2.41 -7.72
C PRO A 143 14.96 1.03 -8.40
N SER A 144 16.08 0.29 -8.28
CA SER A 144 16.22 -1.08 -8.80
C SER A 144 15.29 -2.09 -8.11
N ASP A 145 15.04 -1.92 -6.81
CA ASP A 145 14.21 -2.85 -6.04
C ASP A 145 12.74 -2.57 -6.32
N ALA A 146 12.39 -1.28 -6.47
CA ALA A 146 11.06 -0.85 -6.87
C ALA A 146 10.65 -1.42 -8.23
N ILE A 147 11.50 -1.28 -9.26
CA ILE A 147 11.18 -1.84 -10.59
C ILE A 147 11.14 -3.37 -10.56
N ALA A 148 12.08 -4.04 -9.88
CA ALA A 148 12.07 -5.49 -9.75
C ALA A 148 10.77 -6.00 -9.12
N GLY A 149 10.27 -5.31 -8.08
CA GLY A 149 8.99 -5.62 -7.46
C GLY A 149 7.81 -5.44 -8.42
N ILE A 150 7.76 -4.34 -9.19
CA ILE A 150 6.71 -4.06 -10.18
C ILE A 150 6.72 -5.10 -11.30
N GLU A 151 7.89 -5.46 -11.82
CA GLU A 151 8.05 -6.47 -12.86
C GLU A 151 7.63 -7.86 -12.37
N ALA A 152 7.99 -8.22 -11.13
CA ALA A 152 7.58 -9.49 -10.53
C ALA A 152 6.05 -9.61 -10.39
N TRP A 153 5.37 -8.50 -10.06
CA TRP A 153 3.90 -8.46 -10.05
C TRP A 153 3.31 -8.67 -11.44
N LYS A 154 3.84 -7.98 -12.47
CA LYS A 154 3.43 -8.17 -13.87
C LYS A 154 3.64 -9.60 -14.34
N GLU A 155 4.77 -10.22 -13.97
CA GLU A 155 5.05 -11.61 -14.29
C GLU A 155 4.05 -12.57 -13.63
N LYS A 156 3.66 -12.32 -12.37
CA LYS A 156 2.63 -13.11 -11.70
C LYS A 156 1.27 -13.00 -12.39
N LEU A 157 0.88 -11.80 -12.84
CA LEU A 157 -0.31 -11.63 -13.67
C LEU A 157 -0.21 -12.38 -15.01
N ASN A 158 1.00 -12.54 -15.57
CA ASN A 158 1.20 -13.31 -16.80
C ASN A 158 0.99 -14.82 -16.62
N LYS A 159 1.39 -15.37 -15.47
CA LYS A 159 1.23 -16.80 -15.17
C LYS A 159 -0.19 -17.16 -14.74
N VAL A 160 -0.93 -16.21 -14.17
CA VAL A 160 -2.28 -16.43 -13.60
C VAL A 160 -2.25 -17.60 -12.60
N SER A 161 -1.21 -17.65 -11.76
CA SER A 161 -1.05 -18.65 -10.72
C SER A 161 -0.75 -17.98 -9.38
N ASP A 162 -1.27 -18.57 -8.31
CA ASP A 162 -0.99 -18.18 -6.92
C ASP A 162 -1.35 -16.73 -6.60
N LEU A 163 -2.26 -16.11 -7.37
CA LEU A 163 -2.67 -14.71 -7.17
C LEU A 163 -3.33 -14.50 -5.80
N ASP A 164 -4.13 -15.46 -5.36
CA ASP A 164 -4.69 -15.49 -4.00
C ASP A 164 -3.59 -15.59 -2.94
N GLU A 165 -2.59 -16.44 -3.15
CA GLU A 165 -1.52 -16.61 -2.18
C GLU A 165 -0.72 -15.32 -2.03
N ILE A 166 -0.32 -14.68 -3.12
CA ILE A 166 0.53 -13.48 -3.05
C ILE A 166 -0.22 -12.24 -2.55
N THR A 167 -1.54 -12.21 -2.70
CA THR A 167 -2.42 -11.13 -2.20
C THR A 167 -2.97 -11.39 -0.79
N SER A 168 -2.53 -12.47 -0.14
CA SER A 168 -3.05 -12.89 1.15
C SER A 168 -1.95 -13.18 2.19
N TYR A 169 -2.34 -13.05 3.45
CA TYR A 169 -1.61 -13.59 4.60
C TYR A 169 -2.49 -14.65 5.27
N GLU A 170 -1.93 -15.84 5.49
CA GLU A 170 -2.64 -16.96 6.12
C GLU A 170 -4.03 -17.24 5.48
N GLY A 171 -4.07 -17.22 4.14
CA GLY A 171 -5.29 -17.47 3.36
C GLY A 171 -6.29 -16.32 3.32
N SER A 172 -5.99 -15.19 3.96
CA SER A 172 -6.88 -14.02 4.01
C SER A 172 -6.29 -12.85 3.23
N ARG A 173 -7.05 -12.33 2.24
CA ARG A 173 -6.61 -11.25 1.35
C ARG A 173 -6.34 -9.95 2.09
N PHE A 174 -5.30 -9.23 1.69
CA PHE A 174 -4.98 -7.90 2.21
C PHE A 174 -6.15 -6.95 1.98
N ARG A 175 -6.50 -6.13 2.98
CA ARG A 175 -7.54 -5.10 2.87
C ARG A 175 -6.97 -3.74 2.53
N SER A 176 -5.82 -3.43 3.11
CA SER A 176 -5.14 -2.18 2.91
C SER A 176 -3.64 -2.32 3.14
N PHE A 177 -2.92 -1.29 2.71
CA PHE A 177 -1.54 -1.06 3.10
C PHE A 177 -1.47 0.27 3.82
N SER A 178 -0.77 0.33 4.96
CA SER A 178 -0.68 1.57 5.75
C SER A 178 0.75 2.09 5.78
N ILE A 179 0.87 3.42 5.84
CA ILE A 179 2.12 4.15 5.95
C ILE A 179 1.91 5.41 6.82
N GLU A 180 2.95 5.83 7.52
CA GLU A 180 2.96 7.05 8.32
C GLU A 180 2.71 8.30 7.45
N SER A 181 1.88 9.21 7.96
CA SER A 181 1.49 10.44 7.24
C SER A 181 2.70 11.31 6.86
N ASP A 182 3.74 11.34 7.70
CA ASP A 182 5.02 12.01 7.45
C ASP A 182 5.70 11.56 6.14
N VAL A 183 5.53 10.29 5.73
CA VAL A 183 6.11 9.80 4.46
C VAL A 183 5.39 10.43 3.28
N ILE A 184 4.05 10.48 3.35
CA ILE A 184 3.23 11.13 2.32
C ILE A 184 3.48 12.64 2.32
N GLU A 185 3.64 13.26 3.49
CA GLU A 185 4.01 14.68 3.61
C GLU A 185 5.33 14.98 2.90
N ALA A 186 6.35 14.12 3.07
CA ALA A 186 7.62 14.25 2.36
C ALA A 186 7.47 14.13 0.83
N MET A 187 6.51 13.33 0.34
CA MET A 187 6.24 13.20 -1.09
C MET A 187 5.50 14.42 -1.67
N VAL A 188 4.50 14.96 -0.95
CA VAL A 188 3.69 16.09 -1.45
C VAL A 188 4.40 17.44 -1.33
N ASN A 189 5.40 17.55 -0.45
CA ASN A 189 6.24 18.76 -0.34
C ASN A 189 7.26 18.90 -1.50
N LYS A 190 7.31 17.91 -2.40
CA LYS A 190 8.08 17.98 -3.65
C LYS A 190 7.22 18.50 -4.80
N SER A 191 7.84 18.93 -5.89
CA SER A 191 7.15 19.45 -7.09
C SER A 191 6.49 18.35 -7.97
N ASN A 192 5.89 17.36 -7.32
CA ASN A 192 5.15 16.27 -7.95
C ASN A 192 3.75 16.74 -8.34
N LYS A 193 3.28 16.38 -9.54
CA LYS A 193 1.88 16.60 -9.91
C LYS A 193 0.97 15.53 -9.31
N ASN A 194 1.42 14.29 -9.37
CA ASN A 194 0.72 13.12 -8.85
C ASN A 194 1.68 12.27 -8.01
N ILE A 195 1.14 11.56 -7.03
CA ILE A 195 1.76 10.38 -6.43
C ILE A 195 1.19 9.16 -7.14
N GLY A 196 2.06 8.42 -7.84
CA GLY A 196 1.71 7.15 -8.46
C GLY A 196 1.93 5.99 -7.49
N LEU A 197 0.89 5.22 -7.22
CA LEU A 197 0.98 3.95 -6.51
C LEU A 197 1.04 2.82 -7.53
N PHE A 198 2.11 2.04 -7.47
CA PHE A 198 2.34 0.85 -8.25
C PHE A 198 2.18 -0.38 -7.35
N LEU A 199 1.55 -1.42 -7.87
CA LEU A 199 1.56 -2.72 -7.21
C LEU A 199 2.84 -3.46 -7.59
N GLY A 200 3.51 -4.02 -6.60
CA GLY A 200 4.71 -4.83 -6.77
C GLY A 200 4.72 -6.02 -5.83
N LEU A 201 5.76 -6.86 -5.91
CA LEU A 201 6.03 -7.89 -4.91
C LEU A 201 7.20 -7.49 -4.02
N ASN A 202 7.05 -7.69 -2.71
CA ASN A 202 8.14 -7.53 -1.77
C ASN A 202 9.10 -8.75 -1.81
N PRO A 203 10.25 -8.72 -1.11
CA PRO A 203 11.19 -9.85 -1.09
C PRO A 203 10.62 -11.17 -0.55
N LYS A 204 9.47 -11.15 0.13
CA LYS A 204 8.74 -12.36 0.58
C LYS A 204 7.76 -12.89 -0.48
N GLY A 205 7.72 -12.28 -1.67
CA GLY A 205 6.82 -12.66 -2.76
C GLY A 205 5.36 -12.25 -2.54
N LYS A 206 5.09 -11.36 -1.59
CA LYS A 206 3.73 -10.85 -1.30
C LYS A 206 3.52 -9.49 -1.97
N VAL A 207 2.29 -9.23 -2.39
CA VAL A 207 1.92 -7.93 -2.95
C VAL A 207 2.20 -6.83 -1.95
N THR A 208 2.77 -5.74 -2.45
CA THR A 208 3.07 -4.51 -1.73
C THR A 208 2.73 -3.31 -2.62
N THR A 209 2.77 -2.11 -2.05
CA THR A 209 2.59 -0.86 -2.78
C THR A 209 3.90 -0.09 -2.84
N ILE A 210 4.16 0.50 -4.00
CA ILE A 210 5.37 1.27 -4.29
C ILE A 210 4.90 2.65 -4.75
N LEU A 211 5.31 3.68 -4.02
CA LEU A 211 4.92 5.07 -4.21
C LEU A 211 6.04 5.81 -4.95
N ILE A 212 5.69 6.42 -6.08
CA ILE A 212 6.63 7.17 -6.93
C ILE A 212 6.03 8.55 -7.22
N GLY A 213 6.83 9.61 -7.11
CA GLY A 213 6.45 10.95 -7.53
C GLY A 213 6.42 11.07 -9.05
N LEU A 214 5.34 11.61 -9.60
CA LEU A 214 5.13 11.78 -11.04
C LEU A 214 4.98 13.26 -11.43
N ASP A 215 5.42 13.61 -12.63
CA ASP A 215 5.27 14.94 -13.19
C ASP A 215 3.90 15.16 -13.87
N GLU A 216 3.73 16.31 -14.53
CA GLU A 216 2.49 16.71 -15.21
C GLU A 216 2.09 15.80 -16.38
N ASN A 217 3.03 15.03 -16.92
CA ASN A 217 2.81 14.06 -17.99
C ASN A 217 2.72 12.62 -17.44
N ASN A 218 2.62 12.47 -16.11
CA ASN A 218 2.69 11.20 -15.39
C ASN A 218 4.01 10.43 -15.57
N ALA A 219 5.07 11.09 -16.03
CA ALA A 219 6.39 10.49 -16.08
C ALA A 219 7.05 10.50 -14.70
N ILE A 220 7.95 9.53 -14.46
CA ILE A 220 8.72 9.45 -13.21
C ILE A 220 9.49 10.75 -12.98
N LYS A 221 9.24 11.41 -11.84
CA LYS A 221 9.89 12.67 -11.50
C LYS A 221 11.37 12.46 -11.15
N LYS A 222 12.23 13.12 -11.92
CA LYS A 222 13.68 13.22 -11.65
C LYS A 222 13.95 14.51 -10.87
N ALA A 223 15.00 14.51 -10.04
CA ALA A 223 15.41 15.70 -9.27
C ALA A 223 15.77 16.90 -10.19
N SER A 224 16.20 16.61 -11.42
CA SER A 224 16.32 17.59 -12.52
C SER A 224 16.22 16.87 -13.87
N LEU A 225 16.00 17.62 -14.96
CA LEU A 225 15.86 17.06 -16.32
C LEU A 225 17.04 16.18 -16.77
N THR A 226 18.25 16.48 -16.30
CA THR A 226 19.49 15.73 -16.63
C THR A 226 19.95 14.83 -15.49
N SER A 227 19.23 14.81 -14.37
CA SER A 227 19.61 14.07 -13.19
C SER A 227 19.45 12.57 -13.39
N LYS A 228 20.44 11.80 -12.94
CA LYS A 228 20.34 10.35 -12.69
C LYS A 228 19.85 10.05 -11.26
N VAL A 229 19.23 11.03 -10.62
CA VAL A 229 18.68 10.92 -9.27
C VAL A 229 17.17 11.09 -9.36
N VAL A 230 16.44 10.09 -8.88
CA VAL A 230 14.99 10.15 -8.75
C VAL A 230 14.61 10.87 -7.46
N ASP A 231 13.44 11.51 -7.46
CA ASP A 231 12.81 11.84 -6.17
C ASP A 231 12.46 10.55 -5.44
N ASP A 232 12.68 10.52 -4.11
CA ASP A 232 12.52 9.33 -3.26
C ASP A 232 11.33 8.43 -3.62
N VAL A 233 11.62 7.13 -3.71
CA VAL A 233 10.65 6.04 -3.92
C VAL A 233 10.38 5.37 -2.59
N TYR A 234 9.11 5.23 -2.23
CA TYR A 234 8.72 4.67 -0.93
C TYR A 234 7.88 3.40 -1.09
N ASP A 235 7.90 2.51 -0.10
CA ASP A 235 6.91 1.44 0.03
C ASP A 235 6.01 1.59 1.24
N ALA A 236 4.74 1.23 1.10
CA ALA A 236 3.90 1.00 2.27
C ALA A 236 4.13 -0.43 2.75
N THR A 237 4.77 -0.56 3.90
CA THR A 237 5.32 -1.85 4.37
C THR A 237 4.33 -2.67 5.20
N ARG A 238 3.16 -2.13 5.55
CA ARG A 238 2.25 -2.74 6.51
C ARG A 238 0.93 -3.17 5.85
N PRO A 239 0.88 -4.36 5.22
CA PRO A 239 -0.38 -4.94 4.78
C PRO A 239 -1.24 -5.31 6.01
N CYS A 240 -2.53 -4.98 5.98
CA CYS A 240 -3.49 -5.41 6.99
C CYS A 240 -4.39 -6.53 6.42
N PRO A 241 -4.33 -7.77 6.95
CA PRO A 241 -5.29 -8.82 6.62
C PRO A 241 -6.64 -8.60 7.32
N PRO A 242 -7.69 -9.36 6.98
CA PRO A 242 -9.06 -9.16 7.48
C PRO A 242 -9.25 -9.31 8.99
N ASN A 243 -8.36 -10.03 9.65
CA ASN A 243 -8.47 -10.31 11.09
C ASN A 243 -7.85 -9.21 11.97
N GLY A 244 -7.59 -8.03 11.39
CA GLY A 244 -6.97 -6.87 12.06
C GLY A 244 -7.74 -5.55 11.93
N ASP A 245 -8.93 -5.54 11.32
CA ASP A 245 -9.84 -4.40 11.41
C ASP A 245 -10.70 -4.51 12.69
N PRO A 246 -11.10 -3.39 13.31
CA PRO A 246 -12.15 -3.40 14.32
C PRO A 246 -13.41 -3.97 13.67
N GLU A 247 -13.94 -5.05 14.24
CA GLU A 247 -15.22 -5.59 13.82
C GLU A 247 -16.27 -4.47 13.87
N ASP A 248 -16.93 -4.21 12.73
CA ASP A 248 -18.22 -3.53 12.74
C ASP A 248 -19.17 -4.41 13.57
N PRO A 249 -19.75 -3.92 14.68
CA PRO A 249 -20.69 -4.73 15.43
C PRO A 249 -21.99 -4.89 14.62
N GLN A 250 -22.52 -6.12 14.62
CA GLN A 250 -23.92 -6.38 14.30
C GLN A 250 -24.85 -5.74 15.32
#